data_AF-X0TVQ1-F1
#
_entry.id   AF-X0TVQ1-F1
#
_cell.length_a   1.000
_cell.length_b   1.000
_cell.length_c   1.000
_cell.angle_alpha   90.00
_cell.angle_beta   90.00
_cell.angle_gamma   90.00
#
_symmetry.space_group_name_H-M   'P 1'
#
loop_
_entity.id
_entity.type
_entity.pdbx_description
1 polymer ?
#
loop_
_entity_poly.entity_id
_entity_poly.type
_entity_poly.pdbx_seq_one_letter_code
_entity_poly.pdbx_strand_id
1 'polypeptide(L)'
;METFRGKAHLPGTDGEWAMELEIDWNDKEVSVHIDQAPGGITGWPGLVVQTFGLEEVVFRTKGIPQLFTHWWHFVRSGSGDLWGMVLGLPDAEGIWRTCSVSLEKVKE
;
A
#
# COMPACT_ATOMS: atom_id res chain seq x y z
N MET A 1 -14.12 -5.10 -7.38
CA MET A 1 -12.85 -4.35 -7.39
C MET A 1 -13.09 -2.85 -7.23
N GLU A 2 -12.35 -2.21 -6.34
CA GLU A 2 -12.30 -0.75 -6.18
C GLU A 2 -10.87 -0.25 -6.36
N THR A 3 -10.71 0.95 -6.93
CA THR A 3 -9.41 1.56 -7.18
C THR A 3 -9.24 2.84 -6.36
N PHE A 4 -8.07 3.00 -5.76
CA PHE A 4 -7.70 4.16 -4.95
C PHE A 4 -6.36 4.72 -5.41
N ARG A 5 -6.18 6.05 -5.36
CA ARG A 5 -4.95 6.70 -5.80
C ARG A 5 -4.46 7.73 -4.81
N GLY A 6 -3.15 7.84 -4.68
CA GLY A 6 -2.54 8.85 -3.83
C GLY A 6 -1.04 8.91 -4.03
N LYS A 7 -0.36 9.52 -3.07
CA LYS A 7 1.10 9.62 -3.06
C LYS A 7 1.65 9.35 -1.68
N ALA A 8 2.83 8.74 -1.61
CA ALA A 8 3.55 8.58 -0.36
C ALA A 8 5.06 8.44 -0.56
N HIS A 9 5.82 8.87 0.44
CA HIS A 9 7.23 8.55 0.60
C HIS A 9 7.35 7.22 1.36
N LEU A 10 7.35 6.12 0.62
CA LEU A 10 7.38 4.78 1.22
C LEU A 10 8.71 4.51 1.94
N PRO A 11 8.70 3.68 3.00
CA PRO A 11 9.92 3.22 3.64
C PRO A 11 10.89 2.60 2.62
N GLY A 12 12.11 3.14 2.55
CA GLY A 12 13.16 2.65 1.66
C GLY A 12 13.25 3.34 0.30
N THR A 13 12.38 4.32 0.00
CA THR A 13 12.44 5.09 -1.26
C THR A 13 13.17 6.42 -1.09
N ASP A 14 13.70 6.95 -2.19
CA ASP A 14 14.42 8.24 -2.22
C ASP A 14 13.49 9.45 -2.28
N GLY A 15 12.18 9.23 -2.45
CA GLY A 15 11.18 10.29 -2.53
C GLY A 15 9.75 9.78 -2.60
N GLU A 16 8.84 10.73 -2.80
CA GLU A 16 7.41 10.47 -2.93
C GLU A 16 7.05 9.89 -4.29
N TRP A 17 6.27 8.81 -4.30
CA TRP A 17 5.76 8.18 -5.52
C TRP A 17 4.23 8.24 -5.57
N ALA A 18 3.69 8.38 -6.78
CA ALA A 18 2.27 8.18 -6.99
C ALA A 18 1.97 6.68 -7.01
N MET A 19 0.88 6.31 -6.37
CA MET A 19 0.49 4.92 -6.24
C MET A 19 -0.99 4.73 -6.49
N GLU A 20 -1.31 3.56 -7.00
CA GLU A 20 -2.65 3.06 -7.16
C GLU A 20 -2.78 1.76 -6.36
N LEU A 21 -3.92 1.62 -5.68
CA LEU A 21 -4.27 0.45 -4.90
C LEU A 21 -5.60 -0.08 -5.44
N GLU A 22 -5.58 -1.31 -5.93
CA GLU A 22 -6.79 -2.04 -6.29
C GLU A 22 -7.12 -3.02 -5.17
N ILE A 23 -8.39 -3.07 -4.75
CA ILE A 23 -8.86 -3.98 -3.72
C ILE A 23 -10.12 -4.70 -4.23
N ASP A 24 -10.10 -6.02 -4.20
CA ASP A 24 -11.32 -6.81 -4.11
C ASP A 24 -11.55 -7.26 -2.66
N TRP A 25 -12.52 -6.63 -2.02
CA TRP A 25 -12.79 -6.82 -0.59
C TRP A 25 -13.35 -8.21 -0.27
N ASN A 26 -14.13 -8.79 -1.18
CA ASN A 26 -14.80 -10.06 -0.99
C ASN A 26 -13.82 -11.22 -1.25
N ASP A 27 -13.07 -11.12 -2.34
CA ASP A 27 -12.09 -12.13 -2.73
C ASP A 27 -10.75 -11.98 -1.98
N LYS A 28 -10.60 -10.90 -1.22
CA LYS A 28 -9.39 -10.56 -0.44
C LYS A 28 -8.16 -10.49 -1.33
N GLU A 29 -8.33 -9.83 -2.46
CA GLU A 29 -7.26 -9.56 -3.41
C GLU A 29 -6.89 -8.09 -3.35
N VAL A 30 -5.58 -7.83 -3.40
CA VAL A 30 -5.04 -6.47 -3.37
C VAL A 30 -3.90 -6.39 -4.37
N SER A 31 -3.83 -5.31 -5.13
CA SER A 31 -2.71 -5.00 -6.01
C SER A 31 -2.24 -3.57 -5.78
N VAL A 32 -0.93 -3.39 -5.59
CA VAL A 32 -0.28 -2.09 -5.48
C VAL A 32 0.44 -1.80 -6.79
N HIS A 33 0.18 -0.64 -7.38
CA HIS A 33 0.80 -0.18 -8.61
C HIS A 33 1.55 1.13 -8.41
N ILE A 34 2.80 1.19 -8.88
CA ILE A 34 3.70 2.36 -8.78
C ILE A 34 4.55 2.44 -10.05
N ASP A 35 4.16 3.32 -10.97
CA ASP A 35 4.86 3.46 -12.26
C ASP A 35 6.28 4.04 -12.13
N GLN A 36 6.53 4.83 -11.09
CA GLN A 36 7.84 5.47 -10.85
C GLN A 36 8.85 4.55 -10.17
N ALA A 37 8.48 3.32 -9.82
CA ALA A 37 9.36 2.43 -9.08
C ALA A 37 10.56 1.98 -9.93
N PRO A 38 11.77 1.92 -9.34
CA PRO A 38 12.97 1.51 -10.05
C PRO A 38 12.95 0.02 -10.39
N GLY A 39 13.59 -0.36 -11.51
CA GLY A 39 13.79 -1.77 -11.87
C GLY A 39 12.72 -2.39 -12.79
N GLY A 40 11.81 -1.58 -13.34
CA GLY A 40 10.85 -2.00 -14.38
C GLY A 40 9.67 -2.85 -13.88
N ILE A 41 9.63 -3.16 -12.59
CA ILE A 41 8.45 -3.73 -11.92
C ILE A 41 7.58 -2.57 -11.46
N THR A 42 6.32 -2.55 -11.87
CA THR A 42 5.37 -1.48 -11.54
C THR A 42 4.17 -1.98 -10.74
N GLY A 43 4.09 -3.28 -10.46
CA GLY A 43 2.93 -3.89 -9.80
C GLY A 43 3.34 -4.98 -8.82
N TRP A 44 2.68 -5.04 -7.67
CA TRP A 44 2.92 -6.03 -6.63
C TRP A 44 1.61 -6.52 -6.02
N PRO A 45 1.44 -7.84 -5.90
CA PRO A 45 0.29 -8.40 -5.23
C PRO A 45 0.42 -8.19 -3.71
N GLY A 46 -0.72 -7.92 -3.06
CA GLY A 46 -0.88 -8.04 -1.63
C GLY A 46 -0.81 -9.51 -1.22
N LEU A 47 -0.01 -9.80 -0.20
CA LEU A 47 0.12 -11.13 0.38
C LEU A 47 -0.50 -11.13 1.76
N VAL A 48 -1.05 -12.28 2.16
CA VAL A 48 -1.66 -12.45 3.50
C VAL A 48 -2.73 -11.39 3.76
N VAL A 49 -3.56 -11.13 2.74
CA VAL A 49 -4.60 -10.10 2.81
C VAL A 49 -5.65 -10.49 3.84
N GLN A 50 -5.96 -9.55 4.73
CA GLN A 50 -7.05 -9.64 5.69
C GLN A 50 -7.94 -8.42 5.51
N THR A 51 -9.24 -8.66 5.36
CA THR A 51 -10.26 -7.62 5.31
C THR A 51 -11.16 -7.73 6.53
N PHE A 52 -11.57 -6.59 7.06
CA PHE A 52 -12.58 -6.49 8.12
C PHE A 52 -13.78 -5.73 7.55
N GLY A 53 -14.70 -6.51 6.96
CA GLY A 53 -15.78 -5.94 6.14
C GLY A 53 -15.24 -5.22 4.92
N LEU A 54 -15.87 -4.09 4.56
CA LEU A 54 -15.46 -3.22 3.45
C LEU A 54 -14.69 -1.98 3.94
N GLU A 55 -14.40 -1.94 5.24
CA GLU A 55 -13.92 -0.73 5.93
C GLU A 55 -12.42 -0.78 6.23
N GLU A 56 -11.81 -1.96 6.28
CA GLU A 56 -10.41 -2.08 6.71
C GLU A 56 -9.72 -3.24 6.02
N VAL A 57 -8.47 -3.03 5.63
CA VAL A 57 -7.62 -4.04 5.00
C VAL A 57 -6.19 -3.98 5.52
N VAL A 58 -5.62 -5.15 5.77
CA VAL A 58 -4.22 -5.34 6.15
C VAL A 58 -3.59 -6.35 5.21
N PHE A 59 -2.40 -6.05 4.70
CA PHE A 59 -1.66 -6.95 3.82
C PHE A 59 -0.17 -6.65 3.86
N ARG A 60 0.64 -7.48 3.20
CA ARG A 60 2.06 -7.20 2.99
C ARG A 60 2.41 -7.19 1.51
N THR A 61 3.40 -6.40 1.12
CA THR A 61 4.06 -6.53 -0.19
C THR A 61 5.54 -6.87 0.00
N LYS A 62 6.16 -7.41 -1.05
CA LYS A 62 7.60 -7.70 -1.09
C LYS A 62 8.21 -7.09 -2.34
N GLY A 63 9.34 -6.41 -2.18
CA GLY A 63 10.13 -5.84 -3.26
C GLY A 63 9.72 -4.42 -3.68
N ILE A 64 9.16 -3.59 -2.80
CA ILE A 64 8.75 -2.20 -3.09
C ILE A 64 9.41 -1.15 -2.17
N PRO A 65 10.67 -0.73 -2.36
CA PRO A 65 11.59 -1.08 -3.44
C PRO A 65 12.27 -2.43 -3.21
N GLN A 66 13.11 -2.85 -4.16
CA GLN A 66 13.73 -4.17 -4.17
C GLN A 66 14.32 -4.53 -2.78
N LEU A 67 14.09 -5.77 -2.33
CA LEU A 67 14.49 -6.30 -1.01
C LEU A 67 13.69 -5.81 0.21
N PHE A 68 12.83 -4.80 0.09
CA PHE A 68 11.98 -4.38 1.22
C PHE A 68 10.70 -5.22 1.31
N THR A 69 10.23 -5.41 2.54
CA THR A 69 8.87 -5.92 2.81
C THR A 69 8.12 -4.85 3.57
N HIS A 70 6.90 -4.57 3.14
CA HIS A 70 6.03 -3.57 3.75
C HIS A 70 4.78 -4.23 4.27
N TRP A 71 4.36 -3.83 5.47
CA TRP A 71 3.03 -4.09 5.99
C TRP A 71 2.18 -2.84 5.76
N TRP A 72 1.01 -3.05 5.19
CA TRP A 72 0.06 -2.00 4.85
C TRP A 72 -1.18 -2.19 5.71
N HIS A 73 -1.67 -1.10 6.28
CA HIS A 73 -2.92 -1.08 7.02
C HIS A 73 -3.71 0.13 6.56
N PHE A 74 -4.88 -0.09 5.96
CA PHE A 74 -5.78 0.96 5.51
C PHE A 74 -7.15 0.81 6.17
N VAL A 75 -7.74 1.95 6.50
CA VAL A 75 -9.10 2.10 7.02
C VAL A 75 -9.83 3.08 6.12
N ARG A 76 -11.08 2.77 5.79
CA ARG A 76 -11.96 3.60 5.00
C ARG A 76 -12.49 4.76 5.84
N SER A 77 -12.40 5.97 5.31
CA SER A 77 -13.01 7.15 5.89
C SER A 77 -14.50 7.21 5.58
N GLY A 78 -15.23 8.10 6.26
CA GLY A 78 -16.63 8.39 5.92
C GLY A 78 -16.84 8.96 4.51
N SER A 79 -15.79 9.47 3.84
CA SER A 79 -15.85 9.90 2.42
C SER A 79 -15.71 8.73 1.44
N GLY A 80 -15.35 7.54 1.92
CA GLY A 80 -15.07 6.37 1.10
C GLY A 80 -13.61 6.23 0.67
N ASP A 81 -12.76 7.21 0.97
CA ASP A 81 -11.30 7.19 0.75
C ASP A 81 -10.61 6.27 1.75
N LEU A 82 -9.33 5.97 1.52
CA LEU A 82 -8.52 5.18 2.46
C LEU A 82 -7.49 6.05 3.16
N TRP A 83 -7.39 5.86 4.47
CA TRP A 83 -6.30 6.37 5.30
C TRP A 83 -5.55 5.21 5.89
N GLY A 84 -4.22 5.25 5.86
CA GLY A 84 -3.44 4.12 6.30
C GLY A 84 -2.03 4.45 6.73
N MET A 85 -1.37 3.41 7.19
CA MET A 85 0.03 3.42 7.57
C MET A 85 0.74 2.27 6.86
N VAL A 86 1.95 2.56 6.38
CA VAL A 86 2.84 1.57 5.80
C VAL A 86 4.05 1.45 6.71
N LEU A 87 4.39 0.22 7.09
CA LEU A 87 5.51 -0.14 7.93
C LEU A 87 6.51 -0.95 7.11
N GLY A 88 7.73 -0.43 6.94
CA GLY A 88 8.86 -1.20 6.43
C GLY A 88 9.48 -2.06 7.52
N LEU A 89 10.05 -3.22 7.14
CA LEU A 89 10.87 -4.02 8.06
C LEU A 89 12.01 -3.18 8.69
N PRO A 90 12.47 -3.56 9.90
CA PRO A 90 13.55 -2.84 10.56
C PRO A 90 14.83 -2.91 9.70
N ASP A 91 15.56 -1.81 9.67
CA ASP A 91 16.89 -1.78 9.05
C ASP A 91 17.95 -2.46 9.92
N ALA A 92 19.21 -2.40 9.49
CA ALA A 92 20.32 -3.06 10.18
C ALA A 92 20.51 -2.59 11.64
N GLU A 93 19.97 -1.42 12.00
CA GLU A 93 20.02 -0.83 13.33
C GLU A 93 18.78 -1.20 14.17
N GLY A 94 17.84 -1.96 13.61
CA GLY A 94 16.59 -2.32 14.25
C GLY A 94 15.52 -1.23 14.17
N ILE A 95 15.73 -0.18 13.36
CA ILE A 95 14.82 0.97 13.30
C ILE A 95 13.67 0.65 12.34
N TRP A 96 12.45 0.71 12.87
CA TRP A 96 11.23 0.61 12.08
C TRP A 96 10.93 1.93 11.38
N ARG A 97 10.63 1.86 10.08
CA ARG A 97 10.27 3.03 9.27
C ARG A 97 8.81 2.96 8.90
N THR A 98 8.09 4.07 9.10
CA THR A 98 6.66 4.18 8.80
C THR A 98 6.37 5.39 7.93
N CYS A 99 5.31 5.31 7.12
CA CYS A 99 4.70 6.49 6.52
C CYS A 99 3.17 6.43 6.65
N SER A 100 2.53 7.57 6.83
CA SER A 100 1.08 7.70 6.67
C SER A 100 0.74 7.92 5.20
N VAL A 101 -0.34 7.32 4.74
CA VAL A 101 -0.80 7.39 3.34
C VAL A 101 -2.29 7.69 3.33
N SER A 102 -2.69 8.56 2.41
CA SER A 102 -4.10 8.81 2.10
C SER A 102 -4.30 8.52 0.62
N LEU A 103 -5.31 7.71 0.30
CA LEU A 103 -5.66 7.32 -1.06
C LEU A 103 -7.12 7.69 -1.33
N GLU A 104 -7.33 8.50 -2.37
CA GLU A 104 -8.65 8.92 -2.80
C GLU A 104 -9.31 7.81 -3.63
N LYS A 105 -10.59 7.55 -3.40
CA LYS A 105 -11.33 6.57 -4.21
C LYS A 105 -11.54 7.12 -5.63
N VAL A 106 -11.13 6.35 -6.63
CA VAL A 106 -11.41 6.67 -8.04
C VAL A 106 -12.90 6.41 -8.28
N LYS A 107 -13.64 7.45 -8.68
CA LYS A 107 -15.05 7.30 -9.08
C LYS A 107 -15.10 6.71 -10.49
N GLU A 108 -15.76 5.57 -10.62
CA GLU A 108 -16.19 5.04 -11.92
C GLU A 108 -17.33 5.88 -12.52
#